data_AF-S4PFB9-F1
#
_entry.id   AF-S4PFB9-F1
#
_cell.length_a   1.000
_cell.length_b   1.000
_cell.length_c   1.000
_cell.angle_alpha   90.00
_cell.angle_beta   90.00
_cell.angle_gamma   90.00
#
_symmetry.space_group_name_H-M   'P 1'
#
loop_
_entity.id
_entity.type
_entity.pdbx_description
1 polymer ?
#
loop_
_entity_poly.entity_id
_entity_poly.type
_entity_poly.pdbx_seq_one_letter_code
_entity_poly.pdbx_strand_id
1 'polypeptide(L)'
;MLDACSLEVRLAAGGALAIAHERACGDDERFAWAEDELLPKLEQLARDSHKFRAKRDRKVQRATFRDILKYFEEGSVESERMRVGGDTVTLCSWSTRIAYGALAAALGAGLNALAPHCAPLRLALRLSPHPALDVIMPQAKLNKLQRHLQNTAACKARTVARNKSRDKRSAALSL
;
A
#
# COMPACT_ATOMS: atom_id res chain seq x y z
N MET A 1 -6.14 -20.55 9.21
CA MET A 1 -6.96 -19.43 8.66
C MET A 1 -6.67 -19.12 7.19
N LEU A 2 -5.44 -19.31 6.69
CA LEU A 2 -5.08 -19.08 5.28
C LEU A 2 -5.79 -20.01 4.26
N ASP A 3 -6.36 -21.12 4.74
CA ASP A 3 -7.17 -22.07 3.94
C ASP A 3 -8.68 -21.85 4.03
N ALA A 4 -9.12 -20.77 4.67
CA ALA A 4 -10.56 -20.50 4.82
C ALA A 4 -11.25 -20.38 3.46
N CYS A 5 -12.50 -20.86 3.37
CA CYS A 5 -13.31 -20.73 2.15
C CYS A 5 -13.60 -19.27 1.81
N SER A 6 -13.80 -18.44 2.84
CA SER A 6 -14.02 -17.01 2.70
C SER A 6 -12.75 -16.28 2.23
N LEU A 7 -12.88 -15.46 1.19
CA LEU A 7 -11.80 -14.59 0.73
C LEU A 7 -11.38 -13.63 1.84
N GLU A 8 -12.32 -12.93 2.45
CA GLU A 8 -12.07 -11.90 3.46
C GLU A 8 -11.26 -12.44 4.64
N VAL A 9 -11.59 -13.65 5.10
CA VAL A 9 -10.84 -14.31 6.19
C VAL A 9 -9.39 -14.58 5.78
N ARG A 10 -9.14 -14.97 4.53
CA ARG A 10 -7.79 -15.20 4.04
C ARG A 10 -7.00 -13.91 3.89
N LEU A 11 -7.63 -12.85 3.37
CA LEU A 11 -7.00 -11.53 3.26
C LEU A 11 -6.66 -10.97 4.64
N ALA A 12 -7.60 -11.06 5.59
CA ALA A 12 -7.38 -10.63 6.97
C ALA A 12 -6.27 -11.44 7.65
N ALA A 13 -6.26 -12.78 7.47
CA ALA A 13 -5.21 -13.63 8.02
C ALA A 13 -3.83 -13.31 7.44
N GLY A 14 -3.72 -13.11 6.12
CA GLY A 14 -2.46 -12.71 5.49
C GLY A 14 -1.98 -11.33 5.95
N GLY A 15 -2.90 -10.37 6.12
CA GLY A 15 -2.59 -9.05 6.65
C GLY A 15 -2.13 -9.09 8.11
N ALA A 16 -2.83 -9.86 8.96
CA ALA A 16 -2.47 -10.04 10.36
C ALA A 16 -1.09 -10.70 10.50
N LEU A 17 -0.80 -11.68 9.65
CA LEU A 17 0.50 -12.33 9.58
C LEU A 17 1.61 -11.33 9.23
N ALA A 18 1.40 -10.47 8.23
CA ALA A 18 2.37 -9.44 7.85
C ALA A 18 2.61 -8.41 8.96
N ILE A 19 1.56 -8.00 9.69
CA ILE A 19 1.69 -7.12 10.87
C ILE A 19 2.48 -7.82 11.99
N ALA A 20 2.18 -9.09 12.26
CA ALA A 20 2.89 -9.85 13.28
C ALA A 20 4.37 -9.99 12.93
N HIS A 21 4.69 -10.27 11.66
CA HIS A 21 6.05 -10.32 11.15
C HIS A 21 6.76 -8.96 11.28
N GLU A 22 6.09 -7.86 10.89
CA GLU A 22 6.61 -6.49 11.05
C GLU A 22 6.98 -6.16 12.49
N ARG A 23 6.18 -6.63 13.46
CA ARG A 23 6.43 -6.42 14.90
C ARG A 23 7.58 -7.28 15.39
N ALA A 24 7.55 -8.57 15.07
CA ALA A 24 8.52 -9.56 15.54
C ALA A 24 9.94 -9.32 14.99
N CYS A 25 10.07 -8.83 13.75
CA CYS A 25 11.37 -8.47 13.18
C CYS A 25 11.87 -7.08 13.59
N GLY A 26 11.05 -6.27 14.28
CA GLY A 26 11.41 -4.95 14.78
C GLY A 26 12.07 -4.96 16.16
N ASP A 27 11.85 -6.02 16.94
CA ASP A 27 12.44 -6.24 18.26
C ASP A 27 13.63 -7.21 18.14
N ASP A 28 14.73 -6.97 18.89
CA ASP A 28 16.02 -7.69 18.80
C ASP A 28 15.96 -9.23 19.06
N GLU A 29 14.78 -9.78 19.34
CA GLU A 29 14.58 -11.22 19.50
C GLU A 29 14.15 -11.86 18.16
N ARG A 30 15.06 -12.66 17.60
CA ARG A 30 14.85 -13.51 16.42
C ARG A 30 13.73 -14.52 16.68
N PHE A 31 12.48 -14.09 16.57
CA PHE A 31 11.35 -15.00 16.46
C PHE A 31 11.56 -15.85 15.21
N ALA A 32 11.77 -17.14 15.39
CA ALA A 32 11.94 -18.08 14.29
C ALA A 32 10.57 -18.31 13.64
N TRP A 33 10.27 -17.51 12.62
CA TRP A 33 9.13 -17.78 11.75
C TRP A 33 9.32 -19.13 11.07
N ALA A 34 8.27 -19.95 11.02
CA ALA A 34 8.25 -21.17 10.23
C ALA A 34 8.14 -20.83 8.73
N GLU A 35 9.12 -20.10 8.20
CA GLU A 35 9.17 -19.61 6.82
C GLU A 35 9.09 -20.77 5.81
N ASP A 36 9.72 -21.90 6.13
CA ASP A 36 9.71 -23.11 5.31
C ASP A 36 8.29 -23.65 5.05
N GLU A 37 7.38 -23.50 6.01
CA GLU A 37 5.98 -23.89 5.85
C GLU A 37 5.11 -22.75 5.29
N LEU A 38 5.46 -21.52 5.63
CA LEU A 38 4.66 -20.35 5.32
C LEU A 38 4.85 -19.83 3.88
N LEU A 39 6.09 -19.73 3.40
CA LEU A 39 6.40 -19.21 2.07
C LEU A 39 5.72 -20.02 0.95
N PRO A 40 5.77 -21.37 0.94
CA PRO A 40 5.03 -22.15 -0.06
C PRO A 40 3.53 -21.85 -0.05
N LYS A 41 2.96 -21.56 1.13
CA LYS A 41 1.55 -21.22 1.26
C LYS A 41 1.23 -19.85 0.68
N LEU A 42 2.06 -18.85 0.96
CA LEU A 42 1.92 -17.51 0.39
C LEU A 42 2.08 -17.54 -1.13
N GLU A 43 3.04 -18.31 -1.65
CA GLU A 43 3.21 -18.53 -3.10
C GLU A 43 1.96 -19.14 -3.75
N GLN A 44 1.39 -20.18 -3.14
CA GLN A 44 0.17 -20.82 -3.64
C GLN A 44 -0.99 -19.82 -3.72
N LEU A 45 -1.16 -18.97 -2.70
CA LEU A 45 -2.23 -17.96 -2.65
C LEU A 45 -1.98 -16.81 -3.63
N ALA A 46 -0.72 -16.44 -3.87
CA ALA A 46 -0.29 -15.43 -4.84
C ALA A 46 -0.51 -15.89 -6.31
N ARG A 47 -0.46 -17.20 -6.57
CA ARG A 47 -0.64 -17.82 -7.90
C ARG A 47 -2.01 -18.48 -8.11
N ASP A 48 -3.00 -18.20 -7.25
CA ASP A 48 -4.29 -18.91 -7.23
C ASP A 48 -4.95 -19.11 -8.60
N SER A 49 -5.05 -20.38 -9.00
CA SER A 49 -5.60 -20.86 -10.27
C SER A 49 -6.98 -21.54 -10.13
N HIS A 50 -7.55 -21.59 -8.92
CA HIS A 50 -8.77 -22.35 -8.63
C HIS A 50 -10.01 -21.77 -9.32
N LYS A 51 -10.44 -22.39 -10.42
CA LYS A 51 -11.53 -21.89 -11.28
C LYS A 51 -12.89 -21.82 -10.58
N PHE A 52 -13.09 -22.59 -9.50
CA PHE A 52 -14.33 -22.59 -8.71
C PHE A 52 -14.58 -21.29 -7.91
N ARG A 53 -13.55 -20.47 -7.66
CA ARG A 53 -13.70 -19.16 -7.00
C ARG A 53 -14.21 -18.09 -7.97
N ALA A 54 -14.76 -16.98 -7.49
CA ALA A 54 -15.11 -15.89 -8.39
C ALA A 54 -13.85 -15.26 -9.02
N LYS A 55 -13.97 -14.76 -10.27
CA LYS A 55 -12.85 -14.13 -10.98
C LYS A 55 -12.33 -12.88 -10.27
N ARG A 56 -13.24 -12.07 -9.72
CA ARG A 56 -12.91 -10.88 -8.91
C ARG A 56 -12.09 -11.29 -7.69
N ASP A 57 -12.56 -12.28 -6.95
CA ASP A 57 -11.94 -12.76 -5.72
C ASP A 57 -10.53 -13.27 -5.94
N ARG A 58 -10.34 -14.12 -6.96
CA ARG A 58 -8.99 -14.55 -7.34
C ARG A 58 -8.08 -13.38 -7.69
N LYS A 59 -8.59 -12.36 -8.39
CA LYS A 59 -7.79 -11.18 -8.77
C LYS A 59 -7.36 -10.41 -7.53
N VAL A 60 -8.27 -10.15 -6.60
CA VAL A 60 -7.99 -9.44 -5.34
C VAL A 60 -6.99 -10.24 -4.51
N GLN A 61 -7.27 -11.52 -4.26
CA GLN A 61 -6.38 -12.41 -3.54
C GLN A 61 -4.96 -12.43 -4.09
N ARG A 62 -4.81 -12.70 -5.40
CA ARG A 62 -3.48 -12.75 -6.00
C ARG A 62 -2.76 -11.42 -5.91
N ALA A 63 -3.46 -10.29 -6.01
CA ALA A 63 -2.83 -8.98 -5.82
C ALA A 63 -2.32 -8.85 -4.38
N THR A 64 -3.20 -9.05 -3.39
CA THR A 64 -2.84 -8.93 -1.97
C THR A 64 -1.73 -9.89 -1.55
N PHE A 65 -1.82 -11.16 -1.92
CA PHE A 65 -0.81 -12.16 -1.54
C PHE A 65 0.51 -12.01 -2.30
N ARG A 66 0.53 -11.38 -3.49
CA ARG A 66 1.80 -10.99 -4.13
C ARG A 66 2.49 -9.89 -3.34
N ASP A 67 1.74 -8.91 -2.85
CA ASP A 67 2.31 -7.84 -2.03
C ASP A 67 2.83 -8.38 -0.68
N ILE A 68 2.08 -9.29 -0.06
CA ILE A 68 2.51 -9.98 1.17
C ILE A 68 3.76 -10.82 0.91
N LEU A 69 3.75 -11.70 -0.09
CA LEU A 69 4.90 -12.55 -0.40
C LEU A 69 6.16 -11.72 -0.67
N LYS A 70 6.04 -10.66 -1.48
CA LYS A 70 7.14 -9.73 -1.75
C LYS A 70 7.69 -9.10 -0.48
N TYR A 71 6.83 -8.75 0.47
CA TYR A 71 7.28 -8.23 1.77
C TYR A 71 8.07 -9.25 2.58
N PHE A 72 7.65 -10.52 2.60
CA PHE A 72 8.40 -11.58 3.26
C PHE A 72 9.76 -11.86 2.57
N GLU A 73 9.83 -11.75 1.25
CA GLU A 73 11.07 -11.97 0.48
C GLU A 73 12.05 -10.79 0.58
N GLU A 74 11.57 -9.55 0.54
CA GLU A 74 12.41 -8.34 0.46
C GLU A 74 12.57 -7.61 1.79
N GLY A 75 11.75 -7.91 2.80
CA GLY A 75 11.76 -7.26 4.11
C GLY A 75 11.33 -5.79 4.09
N SER A 76 10.80 -5.27 2.98
CA SER A 76 10.45 -3.85 2.83
C SER A 76 9.01 -3.63 2.35
N VAL A 77 8.41 -2.54 2.83
CA VAL A 77 7.06 -2.11 2.43
C VAL A 77 7.18 -0.83 1.60
N GLU A 78 6.64 -0.84 0.39
CA GLU A 78 6.65 0.35 -0.47
C GLU A 78 5.81 1.48 0.16
N SER A 79 6.34 2.70 0.17
CA SER A 79 5.63 3.84 0.76
C SER A 79 4.59 4.40 -0.20
N GLU A 80 3.31 4.38 0.19
CA GLU A 80 2.21 4.99 -0.55
C GLU A 80 1.68 6.22 0.18
N ARG A 81 1.17 7.21 -0.55
CA ARG A 81 0.58 8.43 0.02
C ARG A 81 -0.88 8.56 -0.36
N MET A 82 -1.75 8.55 0.64
CA MET A 82 -3.20 8.68 0.48
C MET A 82 -3.68 10.03 0.99
N ARG A 83 -4.54 10.72 0.23
CA ARG A 83 -5.16 11.96 0.70
C ARG A 83 -6.38 11.66 1.56
N VAL A 84 -6.44 12.29 2.73
CA VAL A 84 -7.59 12.25 3.64
C VAL A 84 -7.97 13.68 3.98
N GLY A 85 -9.02 14.19 3.34
CA GLY A 85 -9.37 15.61 3.41
C GLY A 85 -8.22 16.51 2.94
N GLY A 86 -7.74 17.40 3.82
CA GLY A 86 -6.60 18.28 3.58
C GLY A 86 -5.23 17.64 3.88
N ASP A 87 -5.21 16.50 4.56
CA ASP A 87 -4.00 15.83 5.01
C ASP A 87 -3.56 14.71 4.05
N THR A 88 -2.32 14.26 4.20
CA THR A 88 -1.79 13.11 3.47
C THR A 88 -1.29 12.06 4.46
N VAL A 89 -1.92 10.89 4.45
CA VAL A 89 -1.50 9.70 5.20
C VAL A 89 -0.40 9.01 4.43
N THR A 90 0.70 8.69 5.11
CA THR A 90 1.79 7.89 4.53
C THR A 90 1.65 6.44 4.99
N LEU A 91 1.46 5.54 4.04
CA LEU A 91 1.31 4.10 4.24
C LEU A 91 2.65 3.40 3.98
N CYS A 92 3.52 3.41 4.99
CA CYS A 92 4.88 2.86 4.91
C CYS A 92 5.07 1.53 5.65
N SER A 93 3.98 0.93 6.16
CA SER A 93 4.00 -0.32 6.93
C SER A 93 2.68 -1.07 6.77
N TRP A 94 2.68 -2.38 7.01
CA TRP A 94 1.45 -3.20 7.01
C TRP A 94 0.47 -2.73 8.08
N SER A 95 0.97 -2.34 9.24
CA SER A 95 0.14 -1.79 10.32
C SER A 95 -0.61 -0.54 9.86
N THR A 96 0.08 0.43 9.22
CA THR A 96 -0.58 1.63 8.67
C THR A 96 -1.52 1.36 7.51
N ARG A 97 -1.14 0.45 6.59
CA ARG A 97 -1.96 0.08 5.43
C ARG A 97 -3.29 -0.54 5.85
N ILE A 98 -3.25 -1.51 6.76
CA ILE A 98 -4.43 -2.23 7.23
C ILE A 98 -5.32 -1.32 8.09
N ALA A 99 -4.73 -0.51 8.97
CA ALA A 99 -5.48 0.47 9.76
C ALA A 99 -6.23 1.46 8.87
N TYR A 100 -5.56 2.05 7.86
CA TYR A 100 -6.20 2.93 6.90
C TYR A 100 -7.29 2.21 6.11
N GLY A 101 -7.02 0.99 5.61
CA GLY A 101 -8.00 0.19 4.87
C GLY A 101 -9.27 -0.10 5.67
N ALA A 102 -9.12 -0.48 6.94
CA ALA A 102 -10.24 -0.73 7.84
C ALA A 102 -11.06 0.54 8.11
N LEU A 103 -10.39 1.67 8.39
CA LEU A 103 -11.05 2.97 8.61
C LEU A 103 -11.75 3.47 7.35
N ALA A 104 -11.13 3.34 6.17
CA ALA A 104 -11.72 3.72 4.90
C ALA A 104 -12.94 2.86 4.55
N ALA A 105 -12.88 1.55 4.81
CA ALA A 105 -14.01 0.65 4.61
C ALA A 105 -15.18 0.95 5.58
N ALA A 106 -14.88 1.26 6.84
CA ALA A 106 -15.90 1.54 7.85
C ALA A 106 -16.54 2.93 7.71
N LEU A 107 -15.75 3.95 7.41
CA LEU A 107 -16.21 5.35 7.40
C LEU A 107 -16.54 5.88 6.01
N GLY A 108 -16.00 5.26 4.95
CA GLY A 108 -16.20 5.70 3.56
C GLY A 108 -15.89 7.19 3.38
N ALA A 109 -16.84 7.94 2.83
CA ALA A 109 -16.73 9.40 2.67
C ALA A 109 -16.61 10.16 3.99
N GLY A 110 -17.12 9.60 5.09
CA GLY A 110 -17.02 10.15 6.44
C GLY A 110 -15.59 10.23 6.96
N LEU A 111 -14.67 9.41 6.44
CA LEU A 111 -13.25 9.49 6.80
C LEU A 111 -12.68 10.90 6.53
N ASN A 112 -12.99 11.47 5.36
CA ASN A 112 -12.52 12.79 4.95
C ASN A 112 -13.16 13.92 5.77
N ALA A 113 -14.43 13.76 6.15
CA ALA A 113 -15.16 14.76 6.92
C ALA A 113 -14.74 14.76 8.39
N LEU A 114 -14.45 13.59 8.97
CA LEU A 114 -14.16 13.44 10.40
C LEU A 114 -12.67 13.59 10.72
N ALA A 115 -11.76 13.22 9.81
CA ALA A 115 -10.33 13.24 10.09
C ALA A 115 -9.77 14.60 10.55
N PRO A 116 -10.22 15.76 10.03
CA PRO A 116 -9.78 17.05 10.54
C PRO A 116 -10.17 17.30 12.01
N HIS A 117 -11.34 16.80 12.43
CA HIS A 117 -11.99 17.17 13.69
C HIS A 117 -11.89 16.11 14.79
N CYS A 118 -11.45 14.89 14.47
CA CYS A 118 -11.43 13.76 15.39
C CYS A 118 -9.98 13.38 15.76
N ALA A 119 -9.54 13.81 16.94
CA ALA A 119 -8.17 13.55 17.43
C ALA A 119 -7.80 12.04 17.48
N PRO A 120 -8.67 11.12 17.95
CA PRO A 120 -8.39 9.69 17.89
C PRO A 120 -8.17 9.17 16.46
N LEU A 121 -8.94 9.68 15.49
CA LEU A 121 -8.83 9.29 14.08
C LEU A 121 -7.50 9.80 13.49
N ARG A 122 -7.09 11.03 13.81
CA ARG A 122 -5.77 11.56 13.43
C ARG A 122 -4.64 10.72 13.99
N LEU A 123 -4.72 10.35 15.26
CA LEU A 123 -3.74 9.49 15.91
C LEU A 123 -3.66 8.11 15.24
N ALA A 124 -4.81 7.48 14.97
CA ALA A 124 -4.89 6.18 14.30
C ALA A 124 -4.29 6.22 12.88
N LEU A 125 -4.44 7.34 12.16
CA LEU A 125 -3.85 7.56 10.85
C LEU A 125 -2.39 8.06 10.88
N ARG A 126 -1.80 8.21 12.09
CA ARG A 126 -0.47 8.82 12.30
C ARG A 126 -0.33 10.19 11.64
N LEU A 127 -1.42 10.95 11.60
CA LEU A 127 -1.42 12.35 11.17
C LEU A 127 -0.92 13.22 12.32
N SER A 128 -0.30 14.35 11.98
CA SER A 128 0.09 15.34 12.99
C SER A 128 -1.11 15.71 13.87
N PRO A 129 -0.91 15.87 15.20
CA PRO A 129 -1.93 16.42 16.08
C PRO A 129 -2.50 17.68 15.46
N HIS A 130 -3.81 17.88 15.57
CA HIS A 130 -4.46 19.04 14.97
C HIS A 130 -3.71 20.30 15.43
N PRO A 131 -3.17 21.15 14.53
CA PRO A 131 -2.84 22.49 14.96
C PRO A 131 -4.13 23.06 15.55
N ALA A 132 -4.06 23.65 16.75
CA ALA A 132 -5.15 24.46 17.28
C ALA A 132 -5.71 25.30 16.13
N LEU A 133 -7.03 25.45 16.06
CA LEU A 133 -7.86 25.89 14.93
C LEU A 133 -7.42 27.20 14.20
N ASP A 134 -6.31 27.82 14.59
CA ASP A 134 -5.84 29.14 14.20
C ASP A 134 -4.69 29.17 13.19
N VAL A 135 -4.14 28.04 12.74
CA VAL A 135 -3.08 28.03 11.72
C VAL A 135 -3.45 27.14 10.54
N ILE A 136 -4.53 27.51 9.85
CA ILE A 136 -4.70 27.12 8.45
C ILE A 136 -3.69 27.96 7.65
N MET A 137 -2.43 27.54 7.59
CA MET A 137 -1.53 28.10 6.59
C MET A 137 -2.15 27.77 5.23
N PRO A 138 -2.51 28.78 4.41
CA PRO A 138 -2.95 28.49 3.06
C PRO A 138 -1.80 27.77 2.36
N GLN A 139 -1.99 26.50 2.03
CA GLN A 139 -1.03 25.82 1.16
C GLN A 139 -0.97 26.65 -0.11
N ALA A 140 0.19 27.27 -0.36
CA ALA A 140 0.40 28.13 -1.50
C ALA A 140 0.09 27.33 -2.76
N LYS A 141 -1.10 27.57 -3.34
CA LYS A 141 -1.53 26.87 -4.54
C LYS A 141 -0.63 27.34 -5.66
N LEU A 142 0.12 26.41 -6.25
CA LEU A 142 0.92 26.69 -7.44
C LEU A 142 0.02 27.32 -8.51
N ASN A 143 0.48 28.44 -9.08
CA ASN A 143 -0.20 29.08 -10.21
C ASN A 143 -0.23 28.09 -11.40
N LYS A 144 -1.20 28.25 -12.31
CA LYS A 144 -1.42 27.41 -13.50
C LYS A 144 -0.13 27.21 -14.30
N LEU A 145 0.63 28.28 -14.53
CA LEU A 145 1.92 28.21 -15.25
C LEU A 145 2.93 27.32 -14.50
N GLN A 146 3.11 27.54 -13.20
CA GLN A 146 4.06 26.77 -12.39
C GLN A 146 3.73 25.28 -12.37
N ARG A 147 2.44 24.94 -12.23
CA ARG A 147 1.96 23.55 -12.29
C ARG A 147 2.19 22.93 -13.67
N HIS A 148 1.94 23.69 -14.74
CA HIS A 148 2.20 23.24 -16.11
C HIS A 148 3.69 22.96 -16.33
N LEU A 149 4.58 23.88 -15.92
CA LEU A 149 6.02 23.71 -16.06
C LEU A 149 6.54 22.51 -15.26
N GLN A 150 6.10 22.33 -14.02
CA GLN A 150 6.45 21.15 -13.20
C GLN A 150 6.00 19.84 -13.86
N ASN A 151 4.76 19.78 -14.33
CA ASN A 151 4.24 18.59 -15.01
C ASN A 151 4.99 18.31 -16.32
N THR A 152 5.29 19.35 -17.11
CA THR A 152 6.06 19.24 -18.35
C THR A 152 7.48 18.74 -18.09
N ALA A 153 8.17 19.28 -17.08
CA ALA A 153 9.49 18.83 -16.67
C ALA A 153 9.47 17.36 -16.22
N ALA A 154 8.50 16.97 -15.38
CA ALA A 154 8.33 15.58 -14.93
C ALA A 154 8.01 14.62 -16.09
N CYS A 155 7.18 15.04 -17.06
CA CYS A 155 6.91 14.26 -18.28
C CYS A 155 8.17 14.07 -19.11
N LYS A 156 8.94 15.13 -19.36
CA LYS A 156 10.21 15.05 -20.11
C LYS A 156 11.19 14.10 -19.42
N ALA A 157 11.39 14.24 -18.11
CA ALA A 157 12.27 13.37 -17.33
C ALA A 157 11.85 11.89 -17.42
N ARG A 158 10.55 11.58 -17.31
CA ARG A 158 10.02 10.22 -17.49
C ARG A 158 10.27 9.66 -18.88
N THR A 159 10.05 10.46 -19.93
CA THR A 159 10.30 10.04 -21.32
C THR A 159 11.79 9.72 -21.54
N VAL A 160 12.69 10.59 -21.09
CA VAL A 160 14.14 10.38 -21.20
C VAL A 160 14.58 9.12 -20.45
N ALA A 161 14.12 8.92 -19.20
CA ALA A 161 14.45 7.74 -18.41
C ALA A 161 13.94 6.44 -19.06
N ARG A 162 12.72 6.44 -19.59
CA ARG A 162 12.11 5.25 -20.21
C ARG A 162 12.70 4.91 -21.58
N ASN A 163 13.11 5.91 -22.36
CA ASN A 163 13.71 5.69 -23.68
C ASN A 163 14.93 4.76 -23.62
N LYS A 164 15.73 4.82 -22.54
CA LYS A 164 16.85 3.88 -22.28
C LYS A 164 16.47 2.40 -22.26
N SER A 165 15.20 2.10 -22.01
CA SER A 165 14.67 0.74 -21.83
C SER A 165 13.61 0.34 -22.84
N ARG A 166 13.24 1.25 -23.75
CA ARG A 166 12.11 1.08 -24.67
C ARG A 166 12.43 0.09 -25.79
N ASP A 167 13.69 0.07 -26.21
CA ASP A 167 14.17 -0.77 -27.31
C ASP A 167 14.65 -2.16 -26.85
N LYS A 168 14.45 -2.54 -25.58
CA LYS A 168 14.83 -3.87 -25.06
C LYS A 168 14.14 -5.05 -25.76
N ARG A 169 13.12 -4.79 -26.58
CA ARG A 169 12.37 -5.79 -27.34
C ARG A 169 12.27 -5.45 -28.82
N SER A 170 13.07 -4.49 -29.33
CA SER A 170 13.10 -4.22 -30.76
C SER A 170 13.92 -5.30 -31.46
N ALA A 171 13.37 -5.88 -32.53
CA ALA A 171 14.02 -6.90 -33.35
C ALA A 171 15.22 -6.36 -34.19
N ALA A 172 15.60 -5.10 -34.01
CA ALA A 172 16.57 -4.40 -34.84
C ALA A 172 18.04 -4.65 -34.46
N LEU A 173 18.31 -5.42 -33.40
CA LEU A 173 19.68 -5.77 -32.95
C LEU A 173 20.10 -7.20 -33.34
N SER A 174 19.31 -7.89 -34.17
CA SER A 174 19.61 -9.23 -34.69
C SER A 174 19.76 -9.20 -36.21
N LEU A 175 20.88 -8.64 -36.68
CA LEU A 175 21.45 -8.83 -38.03
C LEU A 175 22.97 -8.83 -37.91
#